data_AF-A0A2R7NI50-F1
#
_entry.id   AF-A0A2R7NI50-F1
#
_cell.length_a   1.000
_cell.length_b   1.000
_cell.length_c   1.000
_cell.angle_alpha   90.00
_cell.angle_beta   90.00
_cell.angle_gamma   90.00
#
_symmetry.space_group_name_H-M   'P 1'
#
loop_
_entity.id
_entity.type
_entity.pdbx_description
1 polymer ?
#
loop_
_entity_poly.entity_id
_entity_poly.type
_entity_poly.pdbx_seq_one_letter_code
_entity_poly.pdbx_strand_id
1 'polypeptide(L)'
;MLEKFLEYLQFEKRYSPHTVTSYKKDLEDFSHFFLRTESSDDLAQADKKIIRNFIVELSENDISKRSINRKLSSLRSFYLFLLKIGEIKVSPTEG
;
A
#
# COMPACT_ATOMS: atom_id res chain seq x y z
N MET A 1 -8.25 -2.65 7.87
CA MET A 1 -7.69 -1.35 7.44
C MET A 1 -7.82 -1.09 5.95
N LEU A 2 -7.50 -2.09 5.11
CA LEU A 2 -7.59 -1.97 3.65
C LEU A 2 -9.02 -1.64 3.18
N GLU A 3 -10.04 -2.33 3.70
CA GLU A 3 -11.44 -2.04 3.37
C GLU A 3 -11.85 -0.60 3.70
N LYS A 4 -11.53 -0.12 4.91
CA LYS A 4 -11.75 1.29 5.31
C LYS A 4 -11.10 2.27 4.34
N PHE A 5 -9.91 1.97 3.84
CA PHE A 5 -9.24 2.82 2.84
C PHE A 5 -9.95 2.78 1.47
N LEU A 6 -10.41 1.61 1.02
CA LEU A 6 -11.16 1.50 -0.24
C LEU A 6 -12.51 2.23 -0.17
N GLU A 7 -13.21 2.13 0.95
CA GLU A 7 -14.43 2.90 1.23
C GLU A 7 -14.14 4.41 1.23
N TYR A 8 -13.04 4.83 1.87
CA TYR A 8 -12.57 6.21 1.84
C TYR A 8 -12.34 6.70 0.40
N LEU A 9 -11.67 5.90 -0.44
CA LEU A 9 -11.47 6.25 -1.84
C LEU A 9 -12.80 6.35 -2.62
N GLN A 10 -13.72 5.43 -2.37
CA GLN A 10 -14.99 5.35 -3.09
C GLN A 10 -15.98 6.46 -2.68
N PHE A 11 -16.17 6.66 -1.38
CA PHE A 11 -17.26 7.51 -0.87
C PHE A 11 -16.80 8.92 -0.53
N GLU A 12 -15.63 9.06 0.12
CA GLU A 12 -15.11 10.39 0.48
C GLU A 12 -14.37 11.03 -0.70
N LYS A 13 -13.46 10.30 -1.36
CA LYS A 13 -12.70 10.84 -2.51
C LYS A 13 -13.44 10.72 -3.84
N ARG A 14 -14.54 9.96 -3.90
CA ARG A 14 -15.37 9.74 -5.10
C ARG A 14 -14.56 9.27 -6.31
N TYR A 15 -13.54 8.44 -6.08
CA TYR A 15 -12.78 7.84 -7.16
C TYR A 15 -13.63 6.84 -7.93
N SER A 16 -13.37 6.72 -9.23
CA SER A 16 -14.10 5.78 -10.08
C SER A 16 -13.89 4.34 -9.61
N PRO A 17 -14.82 3.41 -9.89
CA PRO A 17 -14.65 1.99 -9.55
C PRO A 17 -13.36 1.38 -10.09
N HIS A 18 -12.93 1.80 -11.29
CA HIS A 18 -11.67 1.36 -11.90
C HIS A 18 -10.44 1.86 -11.12
N THR A 19 -10.48 3.10 -10.64
CA THR A 19 -9.42 3.65 -9.79
C THR A 19 -9.37 2.88 -8.47
N VAL A 20 -10.50 2.69 -7.78
CA VAL A 20 -10.57 1.92 -6.51
C VAL A 20 -10.05 0.50 -6.69
N THR A 21 -10.42 -0.18 -7.78
CA THR A 21 -9.92 -1.52 -8.11
C THR A 21 -8.41 -1.55 -8.31
N SER A 22 -7.85 -0.51 -8.93
CA SER A 22 -6.40 -0.41 -9.14
C SER A 22 -5.65 -0.25 -7.81
N TYR A 23 -6.17 0.55 -6.88
CA TYR A 23 -5.62 0.68 -5.53
C TYR A 23 -5.75 -0.65 -4.76
N LYS A 24 -6.91 -1.30 -4.82
CA LYS A 24 -7.15 -2.60 -4.18
C LYS A 24 -6.10 -3.62 -4.60
N LYS A 25 -5.92 -3.83 -5.91
CA LYS A 25 -4.95 -4.79 -6.43
C LYS A 25 -3.51 -4.49 -5.97
N ASP A 26 -3.12 -3.21 -5.95
CA ASP A 26 -1.77 -2.84 -5.52
C ASP A 26 -1.53 -3.11 -4.03
N LEU A 27 -2.54 -2.86 -3.20
CA LEU A 27 -2.45 -3.08 -1.76
C LEU A 27 -2.58 -4.56 -1.39
N GLU A 28 -3.35 -5.33 -2.16
CA GLU A 28 -3.39 -6.80 -2.03
C GLU A 28 -2.02 -7.41 -2.35
N ASP A 29 -1.37 -6.99 -3.45
CA ASP A 29 -0.03 -7.46 -3.79
C ASP A 29 0.98 -7.16 -2.66
N PHE A 30 0.91 -5.98 -2.05
CA PHE A 30 1.74 -5.66 -0.89
C PHE A 30 1.35 -6.46 0.36
N SER A 31 0.05 -6.67 0.61
CA SER A 31 -0.43 -7.46 1.74
C SER A 31 0.04 -8.91 1.67
N HIS A 32 0.06 -9.49 0.47
CA HIS A 32 0.59 -10.83 0.25
C HIS A 32 2.10 -10.91 0.47
N PHE A 33 2.85 -9.93 -0.03
CA PHE A 33 4.27 -9.78 0.27
C PHE A 33 4.51 -9.72 1.79
N PHE A 34 3.83 -8.80 2.47
CA PHE A 34 3.98 -8.54 3.89
C PHE A 34 3.68 -9.77 4.75
N LEU A 35 2.58 -10.47 4.46
CA LEU A 35 2.22 -11.71 5.14
C LEU A 35 3.31 -12.78 4.99
N ARG A 36 3.88 -12.90 3.78
CA ARG A 36 4.92 -13.90 3.49
C ARG A 36 6.25 -13.57 4.16
N THR A 37 6.65 -12.31 4.28
CA THR A 37 7.96 -11.93 4.83
C THR A 37 7.95 -11.64 6.33
N GLU A 38 6.88 -11.05 6.84
CA GLU A 38 6.78 -10.60 8.23
C GLU A 38 5.92 -11.52 9.10
N SER A 39 5.28 -12.55 8.51
CA SER A 39 4.37 -13.47 9.21
C SER A 39 3.24 -12.74 9.96
N SER A 40 2.78 -11.62 9.42
CA SER A 40 1.76 -10.74 10.00
C SER A 40 0.86 -10.18 8.89
N ASP A 41 -0.40 -9.90 9.21
CA ASP A 41 -1.33 -9.18 8.33
C ASP A 41 -1.53 -7.72 8.79
N ASP A 42 -0.89 -7.30 9.87
CA ASP A 42 -0.95 -5.93 10.38
C ASP A 42 -0.02 -5.00 9.58
N LEU A 43 -0.55 -4.47 8.47
CA LEU A 43 0.17 -3.53 7.60
C LEU A 43 0.60 -2.24 8.31
N ALA A 44 0.09 -1.93 9.51
CA ALA A 44 0.52 -0.79 10.31
C ALA A 44 1.93 -0.97 10.90
N GLN A 45 2.42 -2.21 11.01
CA GLN A 45 3.78 -2.52 11.48
C GLN A 45 4.85 -2.33 10.40
N ALA A 46 4.47 -2.01 9.16
CA ALA A 46 5.44 -1.82 8.10
C ALA A 46 6.36 -0.63 8.39
N ASP A 47 7.66 -0.82 8.14
CA ASP A 47 8.67 0.21 8.21
C ASP A 47 9.27 0.51 6.82
N LYS A 48 10.21 1.46 6.77
CA LYS A 48 10.89 1.84 5.52
C LYS A 48 11.70 0.69 4.90
N LYS A 49 12.18 -0.26 5.71
CA LYS A 49 12.97 -1.40 5.22
C LYS A 49 12.05 -2.36 4.46
N ILE A 50 10.87 -2.63 5.01
CA ILE A 50 9.85 -3.49 4.39
C ILE A 50 9.40 -2.92 3.04
N ILE A 51 9.15 -1.61 2.93
CA ILE A 51 8.83 -0.97 1.64
C ILE A 51 9.95 -1.15 0.62
N ARG A 52 11.22 -1.00 1.03
CA ARG A 52 12.37 -1.21 0.13
C ARG A 52 12.48 -2.66 -0.32
N ASN A 53 12.30 -3.61 0.59
CA ASN A 53 12.32 -5.04 0.26
C ASN A 53 11.22 -5.40 -0.74
N PHE A 54 10.03 -4.80 -0.62
CA PHE A 54 8.97 -4.98 -1.60
C PHE A 54 9.36 -4.46 -2.98
N ILE A 55 10.02 -3.29 -3.06
CA ILE A 55 10.52 -2.76 -4.35
C ILE A 55 11.57 -3.69 -4.96
N VAL A 56 12.49 -4.22 -4.14
CA VAL A 56 13.51 -5.17 -4.59
C VAL A 56 12.84 -6.41 -5.19
N GLU A 57 11.90 -7.03 -4.48
CA GLU A 57 11.18 -8.20 -4.97
C GLU A 57 10.40 -7.92 -6.26
N LEU A 58 9.74 -6.77 -6.37
CA LEU A 58 9.06 -6.40 -7.61
C LEU A 58 10.05 -6.27 -8.77
N SER A 59 11.24 -5.72 -8.52
CA SER A 59 12.29 -5.59 -9.53
C SER A 59 12.88 -6.94 -9.93
N GLU A 60 13.06 -7.86 -8.98
CA GLU A 60 13.56 -9.23 -9.22
C GLU A 60 12.54 -10.07 -10.00
N ASN A 61 11.25 -9.75 -9.89
CA ASN A 61 10.17 -10.37 -10.66
C ASN A 61 9.86 -9.65 -11.98
N ASP A 62 10.81 -8.85 -12.51
CA ASP A 62 10.70 -8.12 -13.79
C ASP A 62 9.47 -7.20 -13.89
N ILE A 63 8.92 -6.75 -12.76
CA ILE A 63 7.80 -5.82 -12.77
C ILE A 63 8.31 -4.47 -13.27
N SER A 64 7.66 -3.97 -14.33
CA SER A 64 8.08 -2.70 -14.95
C SER A 64 8.16 -1.55 -13.94
N LYS A 65 9.16 -0.66 -14.10
CA LYS A 65 9.32 0.56 -13.28
C LYS A 65 8.03 1.38 -13.18
N ARG A 66 7.24 1.44 -14.25
CA ARG A 66 5.93 2.12 -14.26
C ARG A 66 4.95 1.49 -13.27
N SER A 67 4.87 0.16 -13.24
CA SER A 67 3.99 -0.56 -12.32
C SER A 67 4.49 -0.45 -10.86
N ILE A 68 5.80 -0.52 -10.65
CA ILE A 68 6.41 -0.28 -9.32
C ILE A 68 6.04 1.12 -8.80
N ASN A 69 6.21 2.16 -9.61
CA ASN A 69 5.86 3.53 -9.22
C ASN A 69 4.37 3.70 -8.93
N ARG A 70 3.49 3.02 -9.68
CA ARG A 70 2.05 2.99 -9.41
C ARG A 70 1.75 2.35 -8.05
N LYS A 71 2.36 1.20 -7.75
CA LYS A 71 2.25 0.51 -6.45
C LYS A 71 2.74 1.37 -5.29
N LEU A 72 3.87 2.06 -5.44
CA LEU A 72 4.38 2.98 -4.44
C LEU A 72 3.44 4.17 -4.20
N SER A 73 2.79 4.67 -5.24
CA SER A 73 1.78 5.73 -5.12
C SER A 73 0.54 5.24 -4.36
N SER A 74 0.12 3.99 -4.60
CA SER A 74 -0.95 3.33 -3.87
C SER A 74 -0.61 3.17 -2.39
N LEU A 75 0.59 2.67 -2.07
CA LEU A 75 1.09 2.54 -0.70
C LEU A 75 1.16 3.89 0.01
N ARG A 76 1.72 4.92 -0.64
CA ARG A 76 1.79 6.28 -0.07
C ARG A 76 0.41 6.80 0.32
N SER A 77 -0.57 6.64 -0.57
CA SER A 77 -1.94 7.08 -0.30
C SER A 77 -2.57 6.32 0.87
N PHE A 78 -2.33 5.01 0.95
CA PHE A 78 -2.83 4.17 2.05
C PHE A 78 -2.22 4.57 3.39
N TYR A 79 -0.89 4.71 3.48
CA TYR A 79 -0.23 5.09 4.73
C TYR A 79 -0.55 6.54 5.16
N LEU A 80 -0.75 7.46 4.21
CA LEU A 80 -1.28 8.80 4.51
C LEU A 80 -2.71 8.74 5.07
N PHE A 81 -3.54 7.82 4.58
CA PHE A 81 -4.86 7.59 5.16
C PHE A 81 -4.74 7.05 6.59
N LEU A 82 -3.87 6.07 6.86
CA LEU A 82 -3.65 5.55 8.21
C LEU A 82 -3.16 6.64 9.19
N LEU A 83 -2.28 7.53 8.74
CA LEU A 83 -1.89 8.73 9.49
C LEU A 83 -3.10 9.62 9.80
N LYS A 84 -3.92 9.90 8.78
CA LYS A 84 -5.13 10.75 8.93
C LYS A 84 -6.10 10.21 9.97
N ILE A 85 -6.26 8.89 10.07
CA ILE A 85 -7.18 8.25 11.02
C ILE A 85 -6.51 7.84 12.34
N GLY A 86 -5.21 8.15 12.52
CA GLY A 86 -4.49 7.93 13.77
C GLY A 86 -4.05 6.50 14.05
N GLU A 87 -4.14 5.59 13.08
CA GLU A 87 -3.72 4.18 13.23
C GLU A 87 -2.19 4.05 13.30
N ILE A 88 -1.47 4.99 12.69
CA ILE A 88 0.00 5.09 12.77
C ILE A 88 0.43 6.52 13.10
N LYS A 89 1.64 6.66 13.62
CA LYS A 89 2.25 7.97 13.94
C LYS A 89 3.25 8.45 12.88
N VAL A 90 3.81 7.52 12.10
CA VAL A 90 4.82 7.79 11.08
C VAL A 90 4.51 6.93 9.86
N SER A 91 4.52 7.53 8.67
CA SER A 91 4.35 6.77 7.43
C SER A 91 5.67 6.08 7.03
N PRO A 92 5.66 4.76 6.72
CA PRO A 92 6.83 4.06 6.20
C PRO A 92 7.18 4.44 4.76
N THR A 93 6.29 5.16 4.08
CA THR A 93 6.50 5.67 2.71
C THR A 93 6.98 7.14 2.69
N GLU A 94 7.10 7.77 3.86
CA GLU A 94 7.57 9.15 3.99
C GLU A 94 8.86 9.23 4.78
N GLY A 95 9.77 10.08 4.32
CA GLY A 95 11.12 10.26 4.80
C GLY A 95 11.81 11.33 3.99
#